data_AF-A0AAV0ZGC8-F1
#
_entry.id   AF-A0AAV0ZGC8-F1
#
_cell.length_a   1.000
_cell.length_b   1.000
_cell.length_c   1.000
_cell.angle_alpha   90.00
_cell.angle_beta   90.00
_cell.angle_gamma   90.00
#
_symmetry.space_group_name_H-M   'P 1'
#
loop_
_entity.id
_entity.type
_entity.pdbx_description
1 polymer ?
#
loop_
_entity_poly.entity_id
_entity_poly.type
_entity_poly.pdbx_seq_one_letter_code
_entity_poly.pdbx_strand_id
1 'polypeptide(L)'
;MLLNEKYTTKVIYKAFFSQQKDVPWKCAVYRNAARRKAIHTLWMSCHKKFPTKERLHKFGMISNNDCCLCRKVETVDHLLFDCPATRIIWETILKWIEIDHILKSWSEKLDWLIAILQKEELKSYNHLMCFDKNSV
;
A
#
# COMPACT_ATOMS: atom_id res chain seq x y z
N MET A 1 -41.97 -10.88 -22.36
CA MET A 1 -41.86 -10.89 -20.87
C MET A 1 -40.40 -11.22 -20.57
N LEU A 2 -39.52 -10.38 -20.01
CA LEU A 2 -39.62 -9.16 -19.21
C LEU A 2 -38.39 -8.29 -19.55
N LEU A 3 -38.56 -7.12 -20.19
CA LEU A 3 -37.49 -6.12 -20.35
C LEU A 3 -38.08 -4.76 -20.00
N ASN A 4 -38.51 -4.61 -18.75
CA ASN A 4 -38.97 -3.33 -18.21
C ASN A 4 -38.59 -3.17 -16.74
N GLU A 5 -37.45 -3.74 -16.34
CA GLU A 5 -36.85 -3.45 -15.05
C GLU A 5 -35.84 -2.31 -15.22
N LYS A 6 -35.98 -1.24 -14.44
CA LYS A 6 -35.05 -0.11 -14.42
C LYS A 6 -33.71 -0.58 -13.83
N TYR A 7 -32.84 -1.13 -14.66
CA TYR A 7 -31.47 -1.43 -14.27
C TYR A 7 -30.72 -0.14 -14.01
N THR A 8 -30.26 0.05 -12.77
CA THR A 8 -29.39 1.16 -12.41
C THR A 8 -27.94 0.70 -12.46
N THR A 9 -27.01 1.60 -12.75
CA THR A 9 -25.56 1.33 -12.70
C THR A 9 -25.16 0.69 -11.37
N LYS A 10 -25.82 1.03 -10.27
CA LYS A 10 -25.62 0.43 -8.94
C LYS A 10 -25.96 -1.06 -8.89
N VAL A 11 -27.07 -1.47 -9.50
CA VAL A 11 -27.51 -2.89 -9.54
C VAL A 11 -26.53 -3.69 -10.39
N ILE A 12 -26.17 -3.19 -11.56
CA ILE A 12 -25.21 -3.83 -12.46
C ILE A 12 -23.84 -3.93 -11.77
N TYR A 13 -23.33 -2.84 -11.20
CA TYR A 13 -22.05 -2.83 -10.49
C TYR A 13 -22.04 -3.85 -9.34
N LYS A 14 -23.10 -3.88 -8.51
CA LYS A 14 -23.20 -4.89 -7.44
C LYS A 14 -23.24 -6.31 -8.01
N ALA A 15 -23.92 -6.57 -9.11
CA ALA A 15 -23.98 -7.90 -9.71
C ALA A 15 -22.62 -8.37 -10.23
N PHE A 16 -21.85 -7.47 -10.86
CA PHE A 16 -20.50 -7.79 -11.36
C PHE A 16 -19.48 -8.01 -10.24
N PHE A 17 -19.59 -7.25 -9.14
CA PHE A 17 -18.59 -7.26 -8.07
C PHE A 17 -19.02 -8.02 -6.80
N SER A 18 -20.25 -8.55 -6.73
CA SER A 18 -20.78 -9.28 -5.55
C SER A 18 -19.99 -10.55 -5.20
N GLN A 19 -19.32 -11.15 -6.19
CA GLN A 19 -18.52 -12.37 -6.01
C GLN A 19 -17.05 -12.09 -5.70
N GLN A 20 -16.60 -10.84 -5.74
CA GLN A 20 -15.21 -10.52 -5.44
C GLN A 20 -14.96 -10.57 -3.93
N LYS A 21 -13.95 -11.34 -3.53
CA LYS A 21 -13.50 -11.39 -2.14
C LYS A 21 -12.93 -10.04 -1.74
N ASP A 22 -13.36 -9.54 -0.58
CA ASP A 22 -12.79 -8.33 -0.01
C ASP A 22 -11.30 -8.54 0.26
N VAL A 23 -10.51 -7.55 -0.14
CA VAL A 23 -9.06 -7.55 0.07
C VAL A 23 -8.73 -7.13 1.51
N PRO A 24 -7.82 -7.84 2.23
CA PRO A 24 -7.52 -7.54 3.63
C PRO A 24 -7.08 -6.10 3.88
N TRP A 25 -6.33 -5.51 2.94
CA TRP A 25 -5.80 -4.15 3.02
C TRP A 25 -6.84 -3.05 2.70
N LYS A 26 -8.11 -3.38 2.43
CA LYS A 26 -9.17 -2.40 2.14
C LYS A 26 -9.31 -1.38 3.27
N CYS A 27 -9.25 -1.81 4.53
CA CYS A 27 -9.27 -0.89 5.67
C CYS A 27 -8.06 0.05 5.69
N ALA A 28 -6.88 -0.43 5.29
CA ALA A 28 -5.65 0.37 5.20
C ALA A 28 -5.72 1.50 4.17
N VAL A 29 -6.58 1.38 3.17
CA VAL A 29 -6.81 2.43 2.16
C VAL A 29 -7.99 3.33 2.52
N TYR A 30 -9.12 2.74 2.94
CA TYR A 30 -10.38 3.49 3.11
C TYR A 30 -10.66 3.98 4.53
N ARG A 31 -10.02 3.40 5.56
CA ARG A 31 -10.15 3.82 6.98
C ARG A 31 -8.87 4.50 7.50
N ASN A 32 -8.09 5.08 6.60
CA ASN A 32 -6.80 5.69 6.91
C ASN A 32 -6.90 7.22 6.86
N ALA A 33 -6.48 7.90 7.92
CA ALA A 33 -6.49 9.36 8.04
C ALA A 33 -5.25 10.04 7.45
N ALA A 34 -4.29 9.28 6.92
CA ALA A 34 -3.10 9.79 6.28
C ALA A 34 -3.42 10.74 5.11
N ARG A 35 -2.42 11.54 4.71
CA ARG A 35 -2.54 12.40 3.52
C ARG A 35 -2.91 11.55 2.29
N ARG A 36 -3.76 12.08 1.41
CA ARG A 36 -4.21 11.39 0.18
C ARG A 36 -3.05 10.84 -0.67
N LYS A 37 -1.92 11.55 -0.73
CA LYS A 37 -0.70 11.07 -1.42
C LYS A 37 -0.15 9.78 -0.80
N ALA A 38 -0.09 9.69 0.53
CA ALA A 38 0.38 8.49 1.23
C ALA A 38 -0.58 7.30 1.04
N ILE A 39 -1.90 7.55 1.10
CA ILE A 39 -2.92 6.53 0.83
C ILE A 39 -2.81 6.02 -0.62
N HIS A 40 -2.58 6.92 -1.58
CA HIS A 40 -2.38 6.54 -2.98
C HIS A 40 -1.13 5.68 -3.16
N THR A 41 0.01 6.07 -2.55
CA THR A 41 1.25 5.28 -2.55
C THR A 41 1.00 3.89 -1.97
N LEU A 42 0.31 3.79 -0.83
CA LEU A 42 -0.05 2.52 -0.20
C LEU A 42 -0.91 1.65 -1.13
N TRP A 43 -1.94 2.23 -1.74
CA TRP A 43 -2.79 1.54 -2.70
C TRP A 43 -1.99 0.99 -3.89
N MET A 44 -1.06 1.78 -4.42
CA MET A 44 -0.14 1.34 -5.49
C MET A 44 0.76 0.19 -5.03
N SER A 45 1.22 0.19 -3.77
CA SER A 45 2.04 -0.89 -3.19
C SER A 45 1.24 -2.18 -3.08
N CYS A 46 0.02 -2.10 -2.54
CA CYS A 46 -0.88 -3.26 -2.39
C CYS A 46 -1.20 -3.92 -3.73
N HIS A 47 -1.31 -3.13 -4.80
CA HIS A 47 -1.53 -3.65 -6.15
C HIS A 47 -0.25 -4.00 -6.93
N LYS A 48 0.94 -3.79 -6.37
CA LYS A 48 2.24 -3.96 -7.04
C LYS A 48 2.29 -3.20 -8.38
N LYS A 49 1.80 -1.97 -8.39
CA LYS A 49 1.66 -1.12 -9.58
C LYS A 49 2.73 -0.03 -9.72
N PHE A 50 3.77 -0.03 -8.87
CA PHE A 50 4.88 0.89 -9.04
C PHE A 50 5.63 0.64 -10.36
N PRO A 51 6.18 1.70 -10.98
CA PRO A 51 7.07 1.56 -12.12
C PRO A 51 8.42 1.03 -11.62
N THR A 52 8.54 -0.29 -11.54
CA THR A 52 9.80 -0.97 -11.21
C THR A 52 10.44 -1.53 -12.46
N LYS A 53 11.75 -1.77 -12.39
CA LYS A 53 12.49 -2.45 -13.44
C LYS A 53 12.01 -3.89 -13.66
N GLU A 54 11.52 -4.60 -12.64
CA GLU A 54 10.82 -5.88 -12.85
C GLU A 54 9.66 -5.73 -13.85
N ARG A 55 8.87 -4.66 -13.73
CA ARG A 55 7.72 -4.42 -14.61
C ARG A 55 8.18 -4.07 -16.03
N LEU A 56 9.18 -3.21 -16.17
CA LEU A 56 9.76 -2.86 -17.48
C LEU A 56 10.39 -4.08 -18.17
N HIS A 57 11.06 -4.93 -17.41
CA HIS A 57 11.65 -6.17 -17.90
C HIS A 57 10.58 -7.17 -18.37
N LYS A 58 9.47 -7.31 -17.64
CA LYS A 58 8.31 -8.12 -18.07
C LYS A 58 7.70 -7.64 -19.38
N PHE A 59 7.78 -6.34 -19.67
CA PHE A 59 7.36 -5.77 -20.95
C PHE A 59 8.42 -5.87 -22.06
N GLY A 60 9.59 -6.47 -21.79
CA GLY A 60 10.67 -6.59 -22.76
C GLY A 60 11.37 -5.27 -23.11
N MET A 61 11.17 -4.22 -22.32
CA MET A 61 11.74 -2.89 -22.58
C MET A 61 13.20 -2.77 -22.13
N ILE A 62 13.62 -3.59 -21.15
CA ILE A 62 14.97 -3.61 -20.59
C ILE A 62 15.43 -5.05 -20.39
N SER A 63 16.74 -5.28 -20.46
CA SER A 63 17.37 -6.59 -20.26
C SER A 63 17.84 -6.83 -18.83
N ASN A 64 18.07 -5.78 -18.04
CA ASN A 64 18.54 -5.87 -16.66
C ASN A 64 17.49 -5.26 -15.72
N ASN A 65 17.02 -6.05 -14.73
CA ASN A 65 16.05 -5.64 -13.72
C ASN A 65 16.64 -5.41 -12.32
N ASP A 66 17.95 -5.21 -12.21
CA ASP A 66 18.65 -4.97 -10.96
C ASP A 66 18.36 -3.57 -10.41
N CYS A 67 18.10 -3.53 -9.11
CA CYS A 67 17.90 -2.35 -8.31
C CYS A 67 19.10 -1.42 -8.43
N CYS A 68 18.83 -0.15 -8.72
CA CYS A 68 19.88 0.86 -8.82
C CYS A 68 20.65 1.09 -7.51
N LEU A 69 20.03 0.77 -6.37
CA LEU A 69 20.58 1.02 -5.04
C LEU A 69 21.47 -0.12 -4.53
N CYS A 70 21.09 -1.38 -4.74
CA CYS A 70 21.78 -2.51 -4.14
C CYS A 70 22.08 -3.68 -5.09
N ARG A 71 21.83 -3.52 -6.40
CA ARG A 71 22.18 -4.50 -7.44
C ARG A 71 21.56 -5.90 -7.27
N LYS A 72 20.43 -6.00 -6.57
CA LYS A 72 19.57 -7.20 -6.52
C LYS A 72 18.33 -6.97 -7.39
N VAL A 73 17.61 -8.02 -7.77
CA VAL A 73 16.37 -7.91 -8.56
C VAL A 73 15.39 -6.91 -7.95
N GLU A 74 14.99 -5.91 -8.74
CA GLU A 74 14.12 -4.80 -8.31
C GLU A 74 12.64 -5.16 -8.46
N THR A 75 12.05 -5.65 -7.37
CA THR A 75 10.59 -5.78 -7.23
C THR A 75 10.02 -4.60 -6.44
N VAL A 76 8.69 -4.45 -6.41
CA VAL A 76 8.03 -3.44 -5.56
C VAL A 76 8.35 -3.65 -4.08
N ASP A 77 8.29 -4.92 -3.64
CA ASP A 77 8.54 -5.33 -2.26
C ASP A 77 10.01 -5.04 -1.90
N HIS A 78 10.93 -5.35 -2.82
CA HIS A 78 12.34 -5.04 -2.67
C HIS A 78 12.59 -3.53 -2.58
N LEU A 79 12.13 -2.76 -3.56
CA LEU A 79 12.41 -1.33 -3.63
C LEU A 79 11.89 -0.59 -2.39
N LEU A 80 10.72 -0.96 -1.87
CA LEU A 80 10.09 -0.29 -0.75
C LEU A 80 10.54 -0.82 0.61
N PHE A 81 10.89 -2.10 0.75
CA PHE A 81 11.06 -2.71 2.07
C PHE A 81 12.30 -3.60 2.25
N ASP A 82 12.70 -4.35 1.23
CA ASP A 82 13.84 -5.29 1.38
C ASP A 82 15.18 -4.71 0.92
N CYS A 83 15.16 -3.58 0.21
CA CYS A 83 16.38 -2.91 -0.23
C CYS A 83 17.13 -2.35 0.97
N PRO A 84 18.43 -2.66 1.15
CA PRO A 84 19.21 -2.13 2.27
C PRO A 84 19.18 -0.61 2.39
N ALA A 85 19.19 0.10 1.25
CA ALA A 85 19.11 1.56 1.23
C ALA A 85 17.76 2.06 1.76
N THR A 86 16.65 1.49 1.30
CA THR A 86 15.30 1.87 1.78
C THR A 86 15.07 1.43 3.22
N ARG A 87 15.69 0.32 3.65
CA ARG A 87 15.63 -0.17 5.03
C ARG A 87 16.16 0.89 5.99
N ILE A 88 17.32 1.48 5.69
CA ILE A 88 17.91 2.56 6.51
C ILE A 88 16.92 3.72 6.65
N ILE A 89 16.27 4.15 5.55
CA ILE A 89 15.28 5.23 5.57
C ILE A 89 14.13 4.87 6.53
N TRP A 90 13.60 3.66 6.45
CA TRP A 90 12.53 3.23 7.35
C TRP A 90 12.98 3.13 8.80
N GLU A 91 14.19 2.66 9.09
CA GLU A 91 14.72 2.64 10.46
C GLU A 91 14.81 4.05 11.03
N THR A 92 15.27 5.02 10.24
CA THR A 92 15.32 6.43 10.65
C THR A 92 13.93 6.99 10.92
N ILE A 93 12.96 6.72 10.02
CA ILE A 93 11.58 7.18 10.20
C ILE A 93 10.96 6.54 11.44
N LEU A 94 11.10 5.23 11.62
CA LEU A 94 10.53 4.50 12.77
C LEU A 94 11.10 5.00 14.10
N LYS A 95 12.41 5.26 14.14
CA LYS A 95 13.06 5.90 15.29
C LYS A 95 12.50 7.30 15.55
N TRP A 96 12.27 8.08 14.50
CA TRP A 96 11.75 9.45 14.64
C TRP A 96 10.32 9.49 15.17
N ILE A 97 9.50 8.50 14.82
CA ILE A 97 8.11 8.38 15.29
C ILE A 97 7.97 7.52 16.56
N GLU A 98 9.10 7.14 17.19
CA GLU A 98 9.17 6.35 18.43
C GLU A 98 8.42 5.01 18.38
N ILE A 99 8.31 4.40 17.19
CA ILE A 99 7.71 3.08 17.02
C ILE A 99 8.83 2.04 17.03
N ASP A 100 8.88 1.24 18.09
CA ASP A 100 9.78 0.09 18.18
C ASP A 100 9.21 -1.07 17.34
N HIS A 101 9.57 -1.10 16.06
CA HIS A 101 9.16 -2.17 15.15
C HIS A 101 10.32 -2.72 14.34
N ILE A 102 10.46 -4.04 14.38
CA ILE A 102 11.43 -4.77 13.56
C ILE A 102 11.01 -4.66 12.09
N LEU A 103 11.93 -4.24 11.22
CA LEU A 103 11.65 -4.21 9.78
C LEU A 103 11.53 -5.62 9.21
N LYS A 104 10.29 -6.05 9.11
CA LYS A 104 9.80 -7.29 8.50
C LYS A 104 9.52 -7.14 7.00
N SER A 105 9.18 -8.24 6.34
CA SER A 105 8.76 -8.27 4.93
C SER A 105 7.50 -7.41 4.70
N TRP A 106 7.21 -7.10 3.43
CA TRP A 106 6.04 -6.31 3.07
C TRP A 106 4.71 -6.93 3.56
N SER A 107 4.51 -8.24 3.39
CA SER A 107 3.29 -8.93 3.82
C SER A 107 3.07 -8.79 5.32
N GLU A 108 4.12 -9.00 6.11
CA GLU A 108 4.03 -8.89 7.56
C GLU A 108 3.74 -7.46 8.03
N LYS A 109 4.29 -6.46 7.33
CA LYS A 109 3.98 -5.04 7.58
C LYS A 109 2.54 -4.69 7.24
N LEU A 110 2.03 -5.19 6.12
CA LEU A 110 0.62 -5.02 5.76
C LEU A 110 -0.29 -5.67 6.79
N ASP A 111 0.01 -6.89 7.21
CA ASP A 111 -0.78 -7.61 8.21
C ASP A 111 -0.78 -6.87 9.55
N TRP A 112 0.38 -6.35 9.97
CA TRP A 112 0.49 -5.49 11.15
C TRP A 112 -0.34 -4.20 11.02
N LEU A 113 -0.23 -3.48 9.89
CA LEU A 113 -1.03 -2.28 9.62
C LEU A 113 -2.54 -2.56 9.66
N ILE A 114 -2.96 -3.66 9.04
CA ILE A 114 -4.36 -4.10 9.03
C ILE A 114 -4.82 -4.41 10.45
N ALA A 115 -4.02 -5.13 11.24
CA ALA A 115 -4.35 -5.47 12.61
C ALA A 115 -4.50 -4.23 13.50
N ILE A 116 -3.65 -3.22 13.34
CA ILE A 116 -3.77 -1.97 14.10
C ILE A 116 -5.01 -1.19 13.68
N LEU A 117 -5.32 -1.11 12.38
CA LEU A 117 -6.49 -0.37 11.88
C LEU A 117 -7.83 -1.07 12.18
N GLN A 118 -7.80 -2.38 12.45
CA GLN A 118 -8.97 -3.12 12.89
C GLN A 118 -9.23 -2.94 14.39
N LYS A 119 -8.19 -2.72 15.20
CA LYS A 119 -8.34 -2.32 16.60
C LYS A 119 -8.81 -0.87 16.63
N GLU A 120 -9.95 -0.59 17.26
CA GLU A 120 -10.56 0.76 17.32
C GLU A 120 -9.73 1.80 18.11
N GLU A 121 -8.49 1.49 18.48
CA GLU A 121 -7.61 2.30 19.33
C GLU A 121 -6.85 3.41 18.56
N LEU A 122 -6.96 3.50 17.24
CA LEU A 122 -6.29 4.57 16.46
C LEU A 122 -7.04 5.92 16.40
N LYS A 123 -7.97 6.20 17.32
CA LYS A 123 -8.43 7.60 17.47
C LYS A 123 -7.33 8.50 18.06
N SER A 124 -6.40 7.96 18.85
CA SER A 124 -5.31 8.73 19.48
C SER A 124 -4.07 8.91 18.60
N TYR A 125 -3.82 8.00 17.66
CA TYR A 125 -2.62 7.97 16.82
C TYR A 125 -2.80 8.58 15.42
N ASN A 126 -3.89 9.33 15.20
CA ASN A 126 -4.06 10.16 14.01
C ASN A 126 -2.88 11.12 13.77
N HIS A 127 -2.02 11.35 14.78
CA HIS A 127 -0.79 12.12 14.65
C HIS A 127 0.37 11.35 13.98
N LEU A 128 0.45 10.00 14.07
CA LEU A 128 1.59 9.21 13.58
C LEU A 128 1.64 9.07 12.04
N MET A 129 0.50 9.16 11.36
CA MET A 129 0.46 9.14 9.88
C MET A 129 0.30 10.53 9.25
N CYS A 130 0.19 11.56 10.08
CA CYS A 130 0.20 12.94 9.65
C CYS A 130 1.64 13.45 9.68
N PHE A 131 2.34 13.35 8.54
CA PHE A 131 3.35 14.37 8.24
C PHE A 131 2.67 15.73 8.49
N ASP A 132 3.28 16.47 9.37
CA ASP A 132 2.86 17.70 10.02
C ASP A 132 1.82 18.54 9.24
N LYS A 133 0.70 18.91 9.86
CA LYS A 133 -0.21 19.92 9.28
C LYS A 133 0.28 21.34 9.54
N ASN A 134 1.36 21.54 10.28
CA ASN A 134 1.92 22.85 10.61
C ASN A 134 3.36 22.98 10.09
N SER A 135 3.50 23.26 8.80
CA SER A 135 4.70 23.90 8.27
C SER A 135 4.26 24.90 7.22
N VAL A 136 3.78 26.04 7.72
CA VAL A 136 3.85 27.34 7.02
C VAL A 136 5.24 27.88 7.30
#